data_AF-B0XLE4-F1
#
_entry.id   AF-B0XLE4-F1
#
_cell.length_a   1.000
_cell.length_b   1.000
_cell.length_c   1.000
_cell.angle_alpha   90.00
_cell.angle_beta   90.00
_cell.angle_gamma   90.00
#
_symmetry.space_group_name_H-M   'P 1'
#
loop_
_entity.id
_entity.type
_entity.pdbx_description
1 polymer ?
#
loop_
_entity_poly.entity_id
_entity_poly.type
_entity_poly.pdbx_seq_one_letter_code
_entity_poly.pdbx_strand_id
1 'polypeptide(L)'
;MAVVWKVLLCLIAATCSAQKSPTSYSASLIRYLSDQSSGIVDVWFLQLSNDPEQHELMEELLLSEELYDIPKRLISTRYASRLIERQPELLLIFGNYHAVTALRTLFAYVFFPNFKESVKIILFHQCSSRVEFARINSVFVMAKLFNVVYIRTDQLEVDYCLHYRDEFHGWHGEADFVDLFVDQTADLDGTVLHISFSFITLDGVFSRKKGVFNGRLLEWVFGTIEHVNGTCASFPDK
;
A
#
# COMPACT_ATOMS: atom_id res chain seq x y z
N MET A 1 41.97 16.60 26.51
CA MET A 1 40.71 17.36 26.39
C MET A 1 40.15 17.40 24.97
N ALA A 2 40.92 17.81 23.95
CA ALA A 2 40.43 17.91 22.56
C ALA A 2 40.05 16.56 21.89
N VAL A 3 40.71 15.46 22.26
CA VAL A 3 40.46 14.12 21.66
C VAL A 3 39.14 13.51 22.17
N VAL A 4 38.83 13.71 23.46
CA VAL A 4 37.60 13.17 24.09
C VAL A 4 36.35 13.81 23.49
N TRP A 5 36.39 15.10 23.18
CA TRP A 5 35.27 15.81 22.54
C TRP A 5 35.04 15.37 21.10
N LYS A 6 36.09 15.05 20.33
CA LYS A 6 35.93 14.49 18.97
C LYS A 6 35.31 13.09 19.00
N VAL A 7 35.75 12.24 19.93
CA VAL A 7 35.17 10.89 20.10
C VAL A 7 33.72 10.97 20.55
N LEU A 8 33.38 11.90 21.45
CA LEU A 8 32.01 12.13 21.90
C LEU A 8 31.11 12.68 20.77
N LEU A 9 31.62 13.60 19.94
CA LEU A 9 30.90 14.10 18.76
C LEU A 9 30.71 13.02 17.70
N CYS A 10 31.70 12.15 17.47
CA CYS A 10 31.56 11.00 16.57
C CYS A 10 30.57 9.97 17.10
N LEU A 11 30.55 9.72 18.42
CA LEU A 11 29.57 8.84 19.06
C LEU A 11 28.16 9.42 19.00
N ILE A 12 27.98 10.71 19.28
CA ILE A 12 26.68 11.39 19.17
C ILE A 12 26.21 11.42 17.72
N ALA A 13 27.09 11.71 16.76
CA ALA A 13 26.78 11.63 15.33
C ALA A 13 26.38 10.22 14.92
N ALA A 14 27.09 9.18 15.39
CA ALA A 14 26.76 7.78 15.11
C ALA A 14 25.45 7.32 15.77
N THR A 15 25.11 7.83 16.96
CA THR A 15 23.81 7.55 17.61
C THR A 15 22.66 8.36 17.03
N CYS A 16 22.93 9.55 16.47
CA CYS A 16 21.94 10.36 15.77
C CYS A 16 21.76 9.96 14.29
N SER A 17 22.68 9.16 13.73
CA SER A 17 22.62 8.67 12.35
C SER A 17 22.31 7.18 12.24
N ALA A 18 21.89 6.51 13.32
CA ALA A 18 21.36 5.16 13.25
C ALA A 18 19.95 5.16 12.64
N GLN A 19 19.79 5.78 11.46
CA GLN A 19 18.65 5.48 10.59
C GLN A 19 18.75 4.00 10.25
N LYS A 20 17.68 3.23 10.46
CA LYS A 20 17.66 1.85 9.97
C LYS A 20 17.92 1.86 8.47
N SER A 21 18.70 0.89 8.01
CA SER A 21 18.81 0.65 6.59
C SER A 21 17.43 0.24 6.03
N PRO A 22 17.16 0.49 4.74
CA PRO A 22 15.96 -0.01 4.07
C PRO A 22 15.74 -1.51 4.30
N THR A 23 16.82 -2.30 4.31
CA THR A 23 16.78 -3.73 4.62
C THR A 23 16.30 -4.00 6.05
N SER A 24 16.89 -3.36 7.06
CA SER A 24 16.52 -3.58 8.47
C SER A 24 15.09 -3.15 8.74
N TYR A 25 14.68 -2.00 8.21
CA TYR A 25 13.30 -1.53 8.32
C TYR A 25 12.31 -2.53 7.69
N SER A 26 12.63 -3.01 6.49
CA SER A 26 11.77 -3.93 5.75
C SER A 26 11.69 -5.31 6.42
N ALA A 27 12.78 -5.82 6.96
CA ALA A 27 12.79 -7.06 7.74
C ALA A 27 11.86 -6.94 8.96
N SER A 28 11.99 -5.87 9.76
CA SER A 28 11.12 -5.64 10.90
C SER A 28 9.65 -5.45 10.51
N LEU A 29 9.36 -4.79 9.38
CA LEU A 29 8.00 -4.67 8.86
C LEU A 29 7.42 -6.03 8.46
N ILE A 30 8.18 -6.86 7.74
CA ILE A 30 7.75 -8.22 7.35
C ILE A 30 7.48 -9.06 8.61
N ARG A 31 8.37 -8.99 9.60
CA ARG A 31 8.22 -9.72 10.86
C ARG A 31 6.97 -9.29 11.61
N TYR A 32 6.77 -7.98 11.75
CA TYR A 32 5.56 -7.41 12.35
C TYR A 32 4.28 -7.90 11.66
N LEU A 33 4.24 -7.87 10.32
CA LEU A 33 3.09 -8.36 9.56
C LEU A 33 2.85 -9.86 9.74
N SER A 34 3.92 -10.65 9.85
CA SER A 34 3.83 -12.08 10.14
C SER A 34 3.24 -12.35 11.53
N ASP A 35 3.65 -11.58 12.54
CA ASP A 35 3.22 -11.76 13.93
C ASP A 35 1.75 -11.37 14.15
N GLN A 36 1.22 -10.45 13.34
CA GLN A 36 -0.19 -10.06 13.35
C GLN A 36 -1.11 -11.08 12.66
N SER A 37 -0.57 -11.98 11.84
CA SER A 37 -1.38 -12.94 11.10
C SER A 37 -1.74 -14.15 11.95
N SER A 38 -3.00 -14.57 11.91
CA SER A 38 -3.44 -15.83 12.51
C SER A 38 -3.05 -17.01 11.60
N GLY A 39 -1.78 -17.43 11.63
CA GLY A 39 -1.31 -18.62 10.91
C GLY A 39 0.07 -18.46 10.28
N ILE A 40 0.39 -19.37 9.36
CA ILE A 40 1.66 -19.35 8.61
C ILE A 40 1.55 -18.33 7.48
N VAL A 41 2.35 -17.28 7.52
CA VAL A 41 2.46 -16.27 6.45
C VAL A 41 3.42 -16.76 5.37
N ASP A 42 2.94 -16.94 4.14
CA ASP A 42 3.74 -17.26 2.95
C ASP A 42 4.14 -15.95 2.26
N VAL A 43 5.44 -15.67 2.25
CA VAL A 43 6.01 -14.44 1.68
C VAL A 43 6.60 -14.72 0.31
N TRP A 44 6.11 -14.03 -0.71
CA TRP A 44 6.60 -14.18 -2.07
C TRP A 44 7.51 -13.02 -2.45
N PHE A 45 8.68 -13.34 -2.97
CA PHE A 45 9.68 -12.40 -3.48
C PHE A 45 9.59 -12.41 -5.00
N LEU A 46 9.23 -11.28 -5.60
CA LEU A 46 9.13 -11.11 -7.03
C LEU A 46 10.23 -10.17 -7.52
N GLN A 47 11.23 -10.73 -8.18
CA GLN A 47 12.31 -9.96 -8.80
C GLN A 47 11.93 -9.56 -10.23
N LEU A 48 11.72 -8.27 -10.46
CA LEU A 48 11.51 -7.67 -11.77
C LEU A 48 12.71 -6.83 -12.24
N SER A 49 13.56 -6.44 -11.29
CA SER A 49 14.76 -5.64 -11.53
C SER A 49 15.99 -6.51 -11.80
N ASN A 50 16.83 -6.02 -12.71
CA ASN A 50 18.22 -6.47 -12.84
C ASN A 50 19.19 -5.51 -12.12
N ASP A 51 18.66 -4.56 -11.35
CA ASP A 51 19.46 -3.61 -10.58
C ASP A 51 20.23 -4.34 -9.46
N PRO A 52 21.57 -4.18 -9.38
CA PRO A 52 22.37 -4.83 -8.36
C PRO A 52 21.97 -4.45 -6.93
N GLU A 53 21.61 -3.19 -6.65
CA GLU A 53 21.29 -2.73 -5.29
C GLU A 53 19.97 -3.32 -4.81
N GLN A 54 18.98 -3.40 -5.70
CA GLN A 54 17.72 -4.07 -5.36
C GLN A 54 17.88 -5.59 -5.23
N HIS A 55 18.79 -6.17 -6.02
CA HIS A 55 19.12 -7.58 -5.91
C HIS A 55 19.80 -7.87 -4.56
N GLU A 56 20.76 -7.05 -4.15
CA GLU A 56 21.43 -7.12 -2.85
C GLU A 56 20.41 -7.01 -1.70
N LEU A 57 19.53 -6.01 -1.74
CA LEU A 57 18.48 -5.86 -0.72
C LEU A 57 17.54 -7.08 -0.66
N MET A 58 17.17 -7.64 -1.82
CA MET A 58 16.37 -8.87 -1.88
C MET A 58 17.12 -10.05 -1.27
N GLU A 59 18.39 -10.25 -1.59
CA GLU A 59 19.23 -11.32 -1.03
C GLU A 59 19.40 -11.16 0.48
N GLU A 60 19.65 -9.95 0.97
CA GLU A 60 19.75 -9.65 2.40
C GLU A 60 18.44 -10.00 3.13
N LEU A 61 17.28 -9.66 2.57
CA LEU A 61 15.98 -10.03 3.16
C LEU A 61 15.73 -11.54 3.11
N LEU A 62 16.11 -12.21 2.04
CA LEU A 62 15.98 -13.66 1.92
C LEU A 62 16.82 -14.38 3.00
N LEU A 63 18.03 -13.88 3.24
CA LEU A 63 19.00 -14.44 4.19
C LEU A 63 18.88 -13.89 5.62
N SER A 64 18.01 -12.90 5.85
CA SER A 64 17.84 -12.26 7.15
C SER A 64 17.48 -13.26 8.25
N GLU A 65 18.23 -13.21 9.35
CA GLU A 65 17.99 -13.99 10.57
C GLU A 65 16.64 -13.64 11.21
N GLU A 66 16.21 -12.38 11.12
CA GLU A 66 14.92 -11.90 11.66
C GLU A 66 13.72 -12.57 10.98
N LEU A 67 13.91 -13.06 9.75
CA LEU A 67 12.87 -13.68 8.93
C LEU A 67 13.07 -15.20 8.78
N TYR A 68 13.95 -15.81 9.57
CA TYR A 68 14.39 -17.20 9.34
C TYR A 68 13.25 -18.22 9.39
N ASP A 69 12.28 -18.03 10.28
CA ASP A 69 11.14 -18.93 10.51
C ASP A 69 9.94 -18.67 9.59
N ILE A 70 9.98 -17.59 8.81
CA ILE A 70 8.92 -17.21 7.88
C ILE A 70 9.15 -17.92 6.54
N PRO A 71 8.17 -18.69 6.00
CA PRO A 71 8.28 -19.28 4.68
C PRO A 71 8.43 -18.23 3.57
N LYS A 72 9.49 -18.37 2.78
CA LYS A 72 9.83 -17.47 1.67
C LYS A 72 9.81 -18.23 0.35
N ARG A 73 9.28 -17.62 -0.71
CA ARG A 73 9.35 -18.16 -2.07
C ARG A 73 9.86 -17.11 -3.04
N LEU A 74 10.91 -17.44 -3.77
CA LEU A 74 11.35 -16.62 -4.90
C LEU A 74 10.53 -16.98 -6.14
N ILE A 75 9.86 -15.98 -6.70
CA ILE A 75 8.98 -16.09 -7.85
C ILE A 75 9.63 -15.45 -9.06
N SER A 76 9.84 -16.24 -10.11
CA SER A 76 10.41 -15.80 -11.39
C SER A 76 9.45 -15.99 -12.57
N THR A 77 8.17 -16.26 -12.31
CA THR A 77 7.16 -16.55 -13.35
C THR A 77 5.86 -15.79 -13.13
N ARG A 78 5.30 -15.26 -14.23
CA ARG A 78 3.98 -14.59 -14.25
C ARG A 78 2.79 -15.53 -14.04
N TYR A 79 3.05 -16.84 -14.01
CA TYR A 79 2.03 -17.88 -13.79
C TYR A 79 2.10 -18.49 -12.39
N ALA A 80 2.79 -17.82 -11.46
CA ALA A 80 3.08 -18.35 -10.13
C ALA A 80 1.84 -18.84 -9.37
N SER A 81 0.74 -18.08 -9.35
CA SER A 81 -0.50 -18.48 -8.66
C SER A 81 -1.24 -19.65 -9.31
N ARG A 82 -0.95 -19.99 -10.57
CA ARG A 82 -1.50 -21.19 -11.23
C ARG A 82 -0.66 -22.43 -10.95
N LEU A 83 0.63 -22.24 -10.70
CA LEU A 83 1.58 -23.31 -10.43
C LEU A 83 1.66 -23.62 -8.93
N ILE A 84 1.47 -22.60 -8.10
CA ILE A 84 1.46 -22.67 -6.66
C ILE A 84 -0.01 -22.55 -6.26
N GLU A 85 -0.63 -23.65 -5.84
CA GLU A 85 -2.06 -23.74 -5.49
C GLU A 85 -2.49 -22.81 -4.33
N ARG A 86 -1.53 -22.15 -3.67
CA ARG A 86 -1.72 -21.20 -2.57
C ARG A 86 -1.38 -19.78 -3.04
N GLN A 87 -2.09 -18.78 -2.51
CA GLN A 87 -1.74 -17.36 -2.71
C GLN A 87 -0.91 -16.81 -1.55
N PRO A 88 0.00 -15.85 -1.78
CA PRO A 88 0.77 -15.23 -0.70
C PRO A 88 -0.12 -14.38 0.19
N GLU A 89 0.22 -14.32 1.47
CA GLU A 89 -0.30 -13.31 2.38
C GLU A 89 0.46 -11.98 2.25
N LEU A 90 1.75 -12.05 1.87
CA LEU A 90 2.61 -10.88 1.63
C LEU A 90 3.40 -11.05 0.33
N LEU A 91 3.33 -10.06 -0.55
CA LEU A 91 4.07 -10.00 -1.80
C LEU A 91 5.10 -8.87 -1.76
N LEU A 92 6.37 -9.21 -1.93
CA LEU A 92 7.49 -8.28 -2.03
C LEU A 92 7.89 -8.17 -3.49
N ILE A 93 7.90 -6.96 -4.04
CA ILE A 93 8.22 -6.71 -5.45
C ILE A 93 9.46 -5.83 -5.54
N PHE A 94 10.48 -6.31 -6.24
CA PHE A 94 11.74 -5.60 -6.46
C PHE A 94 11.82 -5.21 -7.94
N GLY A 95 11.63 -3.94 -8.26
CA GLY A 95 11.67 -3.47 -9.64
C GLY A 95 12.38 -2.13 -9.86
N ASN A 96 13.07 -2.04 -10.99
CA ASN A 96 13.53 -0.79 -11.58
C ASN A 96 12.52 -0.37 -12.66
N TYR A 97 11.74 0.68 -12.39
CA TYR A 97 10.56 1.05 -13.19
C TYR A 97 10.78 2.24 -14.13
N HIS A 98 12.04 2.59 -14.41
CA HIS A 98 12.36 3.68 -15.35
C HIS A 98 12.01 3.32 -16.80
N ALA A 99 11.98 2.03 -17.15
CA ALA A 99 11.67 1.57 -18.50
C ALA A 99 10.19 1.16 -18.66
N VAL A 100 9.58 1.52 -19.80
CA VAL A 100 8.20 1.09 -20.16
C VAL A 100 8.03 -0.43 -20.15
N THR A 101 9.08 -1.16 -20.53
CA THR A 101 9.10 -2.63 -20.49
C THR A 101 8.96 -3.15 -19.06
N ALA A 102 9.58 -2.52 -18.07
CA ALA A 102 9.47 -2.91 -16.67
C ALA A 102 8.03 -2.73 -16.13
N LEU A 103 7.34 -1.64 -16.50
CA LEU A 103 5.93 -1.43 -16.15
C LEU A 103 5.00 -2.48 -16.78
N ARG A 104 5.24 -2.86 -18.04
CA ARG A 104 4.49 -3.94 -18.70
C ARG A 104 4.71 -5.29 -18.00
N THR A 105 5.94 -5.55 -17.59
CA THR A 105 6.27 -6.75 -16.82
C THR A 105 5.57 -6.71 -15.48
N LEU A 106 5.66 -5.62 -14.71
CA LEU A 106 4.94 -5.45 -13.46
C LEU A 106 3.44 -5.74 -13.63
N PHE A 107 2.80 -5.11 -14.61
CA PHE A 107 1.39 -5.35 -14.91
C PHE A 107 1.09 -6.82 -15.16
N ALA A 108 1.89 -7.50 -15.99
CA ALA A 108 1.70 -8.93 -16.23
C ALA A 108 1.82 -9.78 -14.96
N TYR A 109 2.80 -9.48 -14.10
CA TYR A 109 3.04 -10.26 -12.88
C TYR A 109 2.06 -9.96 -11.74
N VAL A 110 1.40 -8.81 -11.77
CA VAL A 110 0.39 -8.44 -10.76
C VAL A 110 -1.01 -8.83 -11.23
N PHE A 111 -1.32 -8.63 -12.51
CA PHE A 111 -2.66 -8.85 -13.06
C PHE A 111 -2.96 -10.32 -13.37
N PHE A 112 -2.05 -11.05 -14.03
CA PHE A 112 -2.33 -12.43 -14.46
C PHE A 112 -2.52 -13.43 -13.31
N PRO A 113 -1.79 -13.31 -12.19
CA PRO A 113 -1.98 -14.22 -11.08
C PRO A 113 -3.35 -14.12 -10.39
N ASN A 114 -4.08 -13.00 -10.58
CA ASN A 114 -5.36 -12.73 -9.93
C ASN A 114 -5.28 -12.92 -8.40
N PHE A 115 -4.36 -12.16 -7.77
CA PHE A 115 -4.21 -12.15 -6.32
C PHE A 115 -5.51 -11.68 -5.64
N LYS A 116 -5.74 -12.16 -4.42
CA LYS A 116 -6.81 -11.66 -3.55
C LYS A 116 -6.58 -10.17 -3.29
N GLU A 117 -7.65 -9.38 -3.31
CA GLU A 117 -7.60 -7.93 -3.06
C GLU A 117 -7.03 -7.61 -1.65
N SER A 118 -7.17 -8.55 -0.70
CA SER A 118 -6.63 -8.47 0.65
C SER A 118 -5.12 -8.72 0.76
N VAL A 119 -4.42 -9.07 -0.33
CA VAL A 119 -2.97 -9.32 -0.30
C VAL A 119 -2.23 -8.04 0.09
N LYS A 120 -1.30 -8.13 1.02
CA LYS A 120 -0.41 -7.00 1.35
C LYS A 120 0.77 -7.01 0.39
N ILE A 121 1.10 -5.84 -0.16
CA ILE A 121 2.17 -5.68 -1.14
C ILE A 121 3.18 -4.65 -0.63
N ILE A 122 4.46 -5.00 -0.64
CA ILE A 122 5.56 -4.05 -0.45
C ILE A 122 6.31 -3.97 -1.78
N LEU A 123 6.35 -2.78 -2.37
CA LEU A 123 7.08 -2.53 -3.61
C LEU A 123 8.33 -1.71 -3.34
N PHE A 124 9.48 -2.28 -3.66
CA PHE A 124 10.78 -1.63 -3.59
C PHE A 124 11.09 -0.92 -4.92
N HIS A 125 11.40 0.37 -4.86
CA HIS A 125 11.75 1.18 -6.02
C HIS A 125 12.86 2.20 -5.72
N GLN A 126 13.39 2.80 -6.78
CA GLN A 126 14.32 3.93 -6.72
C GLN A 126 13.82 5.12 -7.57
N CYS A 127 12.54 5.08 -7.98
CA CYS A 127 11.94 6.13 -8.77
C CYS A 127 11.93 7.46 -8.03
N SER A 128 12.64 8.45 -8.58
CA SER A 128 12.64 9.85 -8.12
C SER A 128 11.57 10.71 -8.80
N SER A 129 11.02 10.25 -9.92
CA SER A 129 10.00 10.96 -10.70
C SER A 129 8.58 10.63 -10.22
N ARG A 130 7.84 11.66 -9.80
CA ARG A 130 6.41 11.54 -9.45
C ARG A 130 5.56 10.96 -10.59
N VAL A 131 5.92 11.25 -11.85
CA VAL A 131 5.19 10.75 -13.02
C VAL A 131 5.41 9.26 -13.20
N GLU A 132 6.64 8.77 -13.00
CA GLU A 132 6.93 7.34 -13.05
C GLU A 132 6.24 6.61 -11.91
N PHE A 133 6.30 7.17 -10.72
CA PHE A 133 5.62 6.65 -9.55
C PHE A 133 4.09 6.54 -9.77
N ALA A 134 3.45 7.58 -10.30
CA ALA A 134 2.01 7.55 -10.62
C ALA A 134 1.66 6.43 -11.62
N ARG A 135 2.55 6.13 -12.58
CA ARG A 135 2.37 5.01 -13.52
C ARG A 135 2.46 3.66 -12.81
N ILE A 136 3.42 3.49 -11.88
CA ILE A 136 3.52 2.29 -11.06
C ILE A 136 2.23 2.11 -10.25
N ASN A 137 1.79 3.14 -9.55
CA ASN A 137 0.55 3.13 -8.77
C ASN A 137 -0.67 2.71 -9.62
N SER A 138 -0.78 3.24 -10.85
CA SER A 138 -1.89 2.89 -11.75
C SER A 138 -1.97 1.40 -12.10
N VAL A 139 -0.85 0.65 -12.08
CA VAL A 139 -0.85 -0.80 -12.32
C VAL A 139 -1.62 -1.53 -11.23
N PHE A 140 -1.43 -1.14 -9.97
CA PHE A 140 -2.09 -1.76 -8.82
C PHE A 140 -3.58 -1.39 -8.75
N VAL A 141 -3.90 -0.13 -9.03
CA VAL A 141 -5.30 0.33 -9.17
C VAL A 141 -6.04 -0.48 -10.23
N MET A 142 -5.44 -0.68 -11.41
CA MET A 142 -6.05 -1.47 -12.48
C MET A 142 -6.22 -2.95 -12.12
N ALA A 143 -5.32 -3.48 -11.28
CA ALA A 143 -5.40 -4.85 -10.77
C ALA A 143 -6.29 -5.00 -9.53
N LYS A 144 -6.91 -3.90 -9.04
CA LYS A 144 -7.69 -3.85 -7.80
C LYS A 144 -6.93 -4.30 -6.55
N LEU A 145 -5.62 -4.03 -6.51
CA LEU A 145 -4.78 -4.31 -5.35
C LEU A 145 -4.44 -3.00 -4.67
N PHE A 146 -5.10 -2.70 -3.57
CA PHE A 146 -5.02 -1.37 -2.94
C PHE A 146 -4.16 -1.35 -1.67
N ASN A 147 -3.83 -2.52 -1.14
CA ASN A 147 -2.98 -2.69 0.04
C ASN A 147 -1.50 -2.69 -0.38
N VAL A 148 -1.02 -1.56 -0.87
CA VAL A 148 0.35 -1.40 -1.39
C VAL A 148 1.11 -0.34 -0.58
N VAL A 149 2.26 -0.74 -0.06
CA VAL A 149 3.26 0.15 0.51
C VAL A 149 4.44 0.21 -0.45
N TYR A 150 4.92 1.43 -0.69
CA TYR A 150 6.04 1.74 -1.54
C TYR A 150 7.24 2.08 -0.65
N ILE A 151 8.36 1.41 -0.87
CA ILE A 151 9.62 1.70 -0.17
C ILE A 151 10.66 2.12 -1.18
N ARG A 152 11.08 3.38 -1.09
CA ARG A 152 12.15 3.94 -1.90
C ARG A 152 13.50 3.65 -1.24
N THR A 153 14.32 2.82 -1.87
CA THR A 153 15.48 2.20 -1.21
C THR A 153 16.72 3.08 -1.14
N ASP A 154 16.89 4.06 -2.02
CA ASP A 154 18.06 4.96 -2.04
C ASP A 154 18.04 6.00 -0.90
N GLN A 155 16.84 6.37 -0.42
CA GLN A 155 16.66 7.43 0.57
C GLN A 155 15.88 6.99 1.83
N LEU A 156 15.41 5.73 1.86
CA LEU A 156 14.40 5.25 2.79
C LEU A 156 13.22 6.22 2.87
N GLU A 157 12.40 6.21 1.83
CA GLU A 157 11.09 6.87 1.85
C GLU A 157 10.03 5.78 1.85
N VAL A 158 8.99 5.95 2.65
CA VAL A 158 7.89 4.99 2.76
C VAL A 158 6.63 5.73 2.38
N ASP A 159 5.93 5.23 1.35
CA ASP A 159 4.71 5.83 0.87
C ASP A 159 3.57 4.81 0.77
N TYR A 160 2.33 5.28 0.84
CA TYR A 160 1.15 4.51 0.46
C TYR A 160 0.04 5.43 -0.05
N CYS A 161 -0.93 4.83 -0.76
CA CYS A 161 -2.08 5.54 -1.29
C CYS A 161 -3.36 5.09 -0.60
N LEU A 162 -4.16 6.04 -0.11
CA LEU A 162 -5.56 5.81 0.26
C LEU A 162 -6.43 6.07 -0.96
N HIS A 163 -6.66 5.02 -1.74
CA HIS A 163 -7.32 5.10 -3.03
C HIS A 163 -8.77 5.61 -2.95
N TYR A 164 -9.48 5.31 -1.88
CA TYR A 164 -10.86 5.78 -1.68
C TYR A 164 -10.93 7.29 -1.37
N ARG A 165 -9.85 7.89 -0.86
CA ARG A 165 -9.76 9.35 -0.61
C ARG A 165 -8.97 10.10 -1.67
N ASP A 166 -8.38 9.39 -2.63
CA ASP A 166 -7.39 9.93 -3.56
C ASP A 166 -6.25 10.67 -2.83
N GLU A 167 -5.84 10.14 -1.67
CA GLU A 167 -4.81 10.72 -0.82
C GLU A 167 -3.51 9.91 -0.90
N PHE A 168 -2.40 10.62 -1.02
CA PHE A 168 -1.06 10.03 -0.99
C PHE A 168 -0.32 10.44 0.27
N HIS A 169 0.14 9.46 1.03
CA HIS A 169 0.85 9.64 2.29
C HIS A 169 2.28 9.15 2.15
N GLY A 170 3.23 9.92 2.69
CA GLY A 170 4.65 9.65 2.53
C GLY A 170 5.49 10.16 3.70
N TRP A 171 6.44 9.35 4.15
CA TRP A 171 7.38 9.66 5.21
C TRP A 171 8.80 9.58 4.69
N HIS A 172 9.62 10.56 5.08
CA HIS A 172 11.06 10.45 4.91
C HIS A 172 11.63 9.73 6.13
N GLY A 173 12.19 8.55 5.93
CA GLY A 173 12.63 7.65 6.99
C GLY A 173 11.60 6.59 7.36
N GLU A 174 11.71 6.09 8.58
CA GLU A 174 10.85 5.02 9.11
C GLU A 174 9.42 5.53 9.35
N ALA A 175 8.42 4.75 8.90
CA ALA A 175 7.03 4.94 9.28
C ALA A 175 6.63 3.93 10.36
N ASP A 176 5.64 4.27 11.20
CA ASP A 176 5.10 3.33 12.19
C ASP A 176 4.33 2.21 11.46
N PHE A 177 4.57 0.96 11.84
CA PHE A 177 3.97 -0.20 11.19
C PHE A 177 2.45 -0.27 11.35
N VAL A 178 1.91 0.34 12.42
CA VAL A 178 0.46 0.37 12.67
C VAL A 178 -0.28 1.19 11.60
N ASP A 179 0.40 2.18 11.01
CA ASP A 179 -0.18 3.09 10.03
C ASP A 179 0.00 2.56 8.58
N LEU A 180 0.82 1.53 8.39
CA LEU A 180 1.10 0.91 7.10
C LEU A 180 0.12 -0.25 6.88
N PHE A 181 -0.64 -0.19 5.79
CA PHE A 181 -1.76 -1.11 5.45
C PHE A 181 -3.06 -0.87 6.23
N VAL A 182 -3.60 0.34 6.11
CA VAL A 182 -5.03 0.59 6.38
C VAL A 182 -5.85 -0.34 5.48
N ASP A 183 -6.73 -1.16 6.06
CA ASP A 183 -7.57 -2.08 5.30
C ASP A 183 -8.61 -1.29 4.49
N GLN A 184 -8.28 -1.03 3.23
CA GLN A 184 -9.15 -0.32 2.30
C GLN A 184 -10.21 -1.26 1.69
N THR A 185 -10.15 -2.58 1.92
CA THR A 185 -11.07 -3.53 1.28
C THR A 185 -12.49 -3.42 1.84
N ALA A 186 -12.64 -3.15 3.14
CA ALA A 186 -13.94 -2.85 3.75
C ALA A 186 -14.56 -1.56 3.21
N ASP A 187 -13.72 -0.56 2.90
CA ASP A 187 -14.17 0.69 2.31
C ASP A 187 -14.58 0.46 0.83
N LEU A 188 -13.85 -0.34 0.05
CA LEU A 188 -14.11 -0.56 -1.38
C LEU A 188 -15.44 -1.26 -1.71
N ASP A 189 -15.94 -2.13 -0.83
CA ASP A 189 -17.27 -2.74 -0.97
C ASP A 189 -18.40 -1.74 -0.67
N GLY A 190 -18.06 -0.66 0.03
CA GLY A 190 -18.94 0.41 0.45
C GLY A 190 -19.97 0.01 1.51
N THR A 191 -20.31 0.94 2.40
CA THR A 191 -21.38 0.71 3.38
C THR A 191 -22.73 1.13 2.81
N VAL A 192 -23.67 0.20 2.61
CA VAL A 192 -25.05 0.56 2.20
C VAL A 192 -25.75 1.24 3.38
N LEU A 193 -25.96 2.55 3.26
CA LEU A 193 -26.67 3.38 4.23
C LEU A 193 -28.13 3.54 3.80
N HIS A 194 -29.04 3.23 4.73
CA HIS A 194 -30.47 3.42 4.55
C HIS A 194 -30.89 4.77 5.12
N ILE A 195 -31.38 5.65 4.25
CA ILE A 195 -31.77 7.01 4.62
C ILE A 195 -33.26 7.18 4.36
N SER A 196 -34.02 7.42 5.43
CA SER A 196 -35.41 7.86 5.37
C SER A 196 -35.46 9.39 5.54
N PHE A 197 -36.30 10.04 4.74
CA PHE A 197 -36.57 11.47 4.85
C PHE A 197 -38.07 11.71 4.79
N SER A 198 -38.57 12.54 5.71
CA SER A 198 -39.96 12.99 5.66
C SER A 198 -40.06 14.32 4.90
N PHE A 199 -41.11 14.49 4.10
CA PHE A 199 -41.32 15.68 3.27
C PHE A 199 -41.47 17.00 4.05
N ILE A 200 -41.55 16.93 5.39
CA ILE A 200 -41.91 18.05 6.27
C ILE A 200 -40.68 18.91 6.64
N THR A 201 -39.45 18.45 6.39
CA THR A 201 -38.21 19.14 6.80
C THR A 201 -37.36 19.68 5.64
N LEU A 202 -37.98 20.07 4.52
CA LEU A 202 -37.23 20.42 3.31
C LEU A 202 -36.98 21.93 3.13
N ASP A 203 -35.76 22.33 3.51
CA ASP A 203 -34.92 23.24 2.72
C ASP A 203 -34.44 22.59 1.38
N GLY A 204 -34.95 21.40 1.03
CA GLY A 204 -34.61 20.71 -0.21
C GLY A 204 -35.65 20.94 -1.30
N VAL A 205 -35.23 21.62 -2.37
CA VAL A 205 -36.05 21.80 -3.57
C VAL A 205 -35.86 20.59 -4.47
N PHE A 206 -36.89 19.75 -4.58
CA PHE A 206 -36.91 18.65 -5.55
C PHE A 206 -37.11 19.18 -6.98
N SER A 207 -36.03 19.32 -7.75
CA SER A 207 -36.13 19.62 -9.18
C SER A 207 -36.38 18.34 -9.98
N ARG A 208 -37.64 18.14 -10.41
CA ARG A 208 -38.07 17.00 -11.25
C ARG A 208 -37.40 16.90 -12.62
N LYS A 209 -36.53 17.84 -13.02
CA LYS A 209 -36.04 17.90 -14.41
C LYS A 209 -34.64 17.32 -14.69
N LYS A 210 -33.84 16.93 -13.68
CA LYS A 210 -32.50 16.34 -13.97
C LYS A 210 -31.97 15.33 -12.94
N GLY A 211 -32.79 14.82 -12.02
CA GLY A 211 -32.30 13.88 -11.00
C GLY A 211 -31.24 14.48 -10.07
N VAL A 212 -31.18 15.81 -9.96
CA VAL A 212 -30.27 16.53 -9.06
C VAL A 212 -31.05 16.86 -7.78
N PHE A 213 -30.62 16.28 -6.67
CA PHE A 213 -31.10 16.58 -5.34
C PHE A 213 -30.42 17.87 -4.85
N ASN A 214 -31.20 18.91 -4.53
CA ASN A 214 -30.65 20.19 -4.04
C ASN A 214 -31.19 20.46 -2.63
N GLY A 215 -30.30 20.66 -1.66
CA GLY A 215 -30.60 21.08 -0.28
C GLY A 215 -29.40 20.88 0.66
N ARG A 216 -29.11 21.84 1.53
CA ARG A 216 -27.91 21.82 2.41
C ARG A 216 -27.78 20.55 3.26
N LEU A 217 -28.90 20.03 3.76
CA LEU A 217 -28.92 18.80 4.54
C LEU A 217 -28.63 17.57 3.68
N LEU A 218 -29.15 17.53 2.45
CA LEU A 218 -28.90 16.42 1.52
C LEU A 218 -27.45 16.45 1.02
N GLU A 219 -26.90 17.64 0.74
CA GLU A 219 -25.47 17.80 0.42
C GLU A 219 -24.59 17.34 1.58
N TRP A 220 -24.93 17.71 2.82
CA TRP A 220 -24.20 17.23 4.00
C TRP A 220 -24.32 15.72 4.17
N VAL A 221 -25.51 15.15 3.99
CA VAL A 221 -25.75 13.70 4.04
C VAL A 221 -24.94 12.99 2.96
N PHE A 222 -25.00 13.43 1.70
CA PHE A 222 -24.23 12.82 0.62
C PHE A 222 -22.72 12.98 0.81
N GLY A 223 -22.25 14.15 1.26
CA GLY A 223 -20.84 14.36 1.59
C GLY A 223 -20.39 13.49 2.76
N THR A 224 -21.26 13.21 3.73
CA THR A 224 -20.97 12.29 4.83
C THR A 224 -20.93 10.85 4.34
N ILE A 225 -21.88 10.43 3.50
CA ILE A 225 -21.91 9.11 2.86
C ILE A 225 -20.62 8.90 2.05
N GLU A 226 -20.25 9.86 1.22
CA GLU A 226 -19.02 9.84 0.44
C GLU A 226 -17.78 9.76 1.34
N HIS A 227 -17.75 10.54 2.43
CA HIS A 227 -16.65 10.54 3.40
C HIS A 227 -16.46 9.18 4.12
N VAL A 228 -17.54 8.43 4.33
CA VAL A 228 -17.50 7.08 4.95
C VAL A 228 -17.52 5.95 3.93
N ASN A 229 -17.28 6.27 2.64
CA ASN A 229 -17.35 5.33 1.53
C ASN A 229 -18.67 4.51 1.51
N GLY A 230 -19.78 5.18 1.79
CA GLY A 230 -21.10 4.59 1.79
C GLY A 230 -21.79 4.66 0.42
N THR A 231 -22.79 3.81 0.22
CA THR A 231 -23.76 3.95 -0.87
C THR A 231 -25.15 4.17 -0.28
N CYS A 232 -26.02 4.94 -0.94
CA CYS A 232 -27.35 5.24 -0.41
C CYS A 232 -28.42 4.38 -1.07
N ALA A 233 -29.21 3.65 -0.27
CA ALA A 233 -30.48 3.08 -0.71
C ALA A 233 -31.63 3.93 -0.13
N SER A 234 -32.22 4.81 -0.95
CA SER A 234 -33.35 5.64 -0.54
C SER A 234 -34.67 4.87 -0.66
N PHE A 235 -35.47 4.82 0.41
CA PHE A 235 -36.86 4.40 0.33
C PHE A 235 -37.76 5.64 0.46
N PRO A 236 -38.71 5.87 -0.45
CA PRO A 236 -39.81 6.76 -0.14
C PRO A 236 -40.66 6.09 0.95
N ASP A 237 -40.74 6.73 2.12
CA ASP A 237 -41.79 6.40 3.08
C ASP A 237 -43.15 6.60 2.39
N LYS A 238 -44.01 5.59 2.51
CA LYS A 238 -45.36 5.57 1.93
C LYS A 238 -46.26 6.66 2.49
#